data_AF-A0A1M6MJ90-F1
#
_entry.id   AF-A0A1M6MJ90-F1
#
_cell.length_a   1.000
_cell.length_b   1.000
_cell.length_c   1.000
_cell.angle_alpha   90.00
_cell.angle_beta   90.00
_cell.angle_gamma   90.00
#
_symmetry.space_group_name_H-M   'P 1'
#
loop_
_entity.id
_entity.type
_entity.pdbx_description
1 polymer ?
#
loop_
_entity_poly.entity_id
_entity_poly.type
_entity_poly.pdbx_seq_one_letter_code
_entity_poly.pdbx_strand_id
1 'polypeptide(L)' 'MNSLEITFDYHYHGRIENFLLNYKYVKDIIFTDKVTVKLLLEDEEIEEFKKAILNITAGSAEIKLIGKEYVFVEERENG' A
#
# COMPACT_ATOMS: atom_id res chain seq x y z
N MET A 1 -8.63 8.20 6.34
CA MET A 1 -7.74 7.56 5.36
C MET A 1 -8.48 6.49 4.57
N ASN A 2 -7.99 6.13 3.39
CA ASN A 2 -8.55 5.08 2.55
C ASN A 2 -7.81 3.78 2.75
N SER A 3 -8.55 2.71 2.95
CA SER A 3 -8.04 1.37 3.12
C SER A 3 -7.94 0.69 1.76
N LEU A 4 -6.72 0.27 1.41
CA LEU A 4 -6.42 -0.39 0.16
C LEU A 4 -5.77 -1.74 0.41
N GLU A 5 -6.03 -2.67 -0.50
CA GLU A 5 -5.29 -3.91 -0.64
C GLU A 5 -4.68 -3.98 -2.04
N ILE A 6 -3.39 -4.28 -2.11
CA ILE A 6 -2.71 -4.59 -3.37
C ILE A 6 -2.24 -6.03 -3.34
N THR A 7 -2.48 -6.78 -4.43
CA THR A 7 -2.03 -8.18 -4.55
C THR A 7 -1.19 -8.34 -5.82
N PHE A 8 0.00 -8.91 -5.69
CA PHE A 8 0.98 -9.02 -6.78
C PHE A 8 1.86 -10.27 -6.65
N ASP A 9 2.52 -10.65 -7.75
CA ASP A 9 3.40 -11.82 -7.78
C ASP A 9 4.72 -11.58 -7.02
N TYR A 10 5.26 -12.64 -6.41
CA TYR A 10 6.44 -12.58 -5.53
C TYR A 10 7.68 -11.93 -6.15
N HIS A 11 7.89 -12.03 -7.46
CA HIS A 11 9.08 -11.44 -8.10
C HIS A 11 9.08 -9.90 -8.06
N TYR A 12 7.93 -9.26 -7.80
CA TYR A 12 7.83 -7.82 -7.57
C TYR A 12 8.08 -7.42 -6.11
N HIS A 13 8.12 -8.36 -5.17
CA HIS A 13 8.10 -8.09 -3.73
C HIS A 13 9.16 -7.07 -3.28
N GLY A 14 10.44 -7.29 -3.60
CA GLY A 14 11.49 -6.35 -3.19
C GLY A 14 11.34 -4.94 -3.79
N ARG A 15 10.77 -4.82 -5.00
CA ARG A 15 10.52 -3.50 -5.62
C ARG A 15 9.35 -2.78 -4.95
N ILE A 16 8.30 -3.53 -4.63
CA ILE A 16 7.13 -3.00 -3.93
C ILE A 16 7.50 -2.62 -2.50
N GLU A 17 8.26 -3.45 -1.79
CA GLU A 17 8.74 -3.15 -0.44
C GLU A 17 9.56 -1.86 -0.42
N ASN A 18 10.53 -1.71 -1.32
CA ASN A 18 11.32 -0.48 -1.44
C ASN A 18 10.45 0.75 -1.75
N PHE A 19 9.44 0.60 -2.62
CA PHE A 19 8.49 1.67 -2.92
C PHE A 19 7.65 2.06 -1.68
N LEU A 20 7.21 1.07 -0.91
CA LEU A 20 6.40 1.23 0.29
C LEU A 20 7.15 1.91 1.45
N LEU A 21 8.48 1.96 1.43
CA LEU A 21 9.26 2.72 2.42
C LEU A 21 8.90 4.21 2.45
N ASN A 22 8.31 4.74 1.38
CA ASN A 22 7.86 6.14 1.30
C ASN A 22 6.44 6.35 1.88
N TYR A 23 5.77 5.28 2.30
CA TYR A 23 4.39 5.32 2.78
C TYR A 23 4.33 5.00 4.27
N LYS A 24 3.58 5.81 5.00
CA LYS A 24 3.58 5.78 6.48
C LYS A 24 2.77 4.63 7.08
N TYR A 25 1.77 4.12 6.36
CA TYR A 25 0.73 3.28 6.96
C TYR A 25 0.54 1.95 6.24
N VAL A 26 1.58 1.11 6.24
CA VAL A 26 1.43 -0.31 5.91
C VAL A 26 0.93 -1.05 7.15
N LYS A 27 -0.24 -1.68 7.04
CA LYS A 27 -0.89 -2.38 8.15
C LYS A 27 -0.41 -3.81 8.29
N ASP A 28 -0.33 -4.51 7.16
CA ASP A 28 -0.04 -5.94 7.14
C ASP A 28 0.46 -6.36 5.75
N ILE A 29 1.24 -7.43 5.73
CA ILE A 29 1.70 -8.09 4.50
C ILE A 29 1.44 -9.58 4.65
N ILE A 30 0.60 -10.11 3.77
CA ILE A 30 0.16 -11.50 3.76
C ILE A 30 0.87 -12.21 2.60
N PHE A 31 1.51 -13.34 2.93
CA PHE A 31 2.27 -14.15 2.00
C PHE A 31 1.54 -15.48 1.77
N THR A 32 0.90 -15.64 0.60
CA THR A 32 0.23 -16.88 0.17
C THR A 32 0.86 -17.40 -1.14
N ASP A 33 0.05 -17.75 -2.13
CA ASP A 33 0.43 -17.91 -3.53
C ASP A 33 0.88 -16.59 -4.20
N LYS A 34 0.37 -15.46 -3.70
CA LYS A 34 0.78 -14.09 -4.05
C LYS A 34 1.07 -13.29 -2.78
N VAL A 35 1.60 -12.09 -2.94
CA VAL A 35 1.81 -11.15 -1.84
C VAL A 35 0.67 -10.15 -1.84
N THR A 36 -0.01 -10.02 -0.70
CA THR A 36 -1.03 -8.99 -0.48
C THR A 36 -0.55 -8.00 0.57
N VAL A 37 -0.53 -6.71 0.23
CA VAL A 37 -0.22 -5.64 1.18
C VAL A 37 -1.50 -4.89 1.50
N LYS A 38 -1.76 -4.72 2.80
CA LYS A 38 -2.85 -3.88 3.31
C LYS A 38 -2.28 -2.57 3.81
N LEU A 39 -2.83 -1.45 3.36
CA LEU A 39 -2.31 -0.13 3.71
C LEU A 39 -3.40 0.93 3.77
N LEU A 40 -3.06 2.06 4.40
CA LEU A 40 -3.86 3.27 4.40
C LEU A 40 -3.19 4.38 3.60
N LEU A 41 -3.98 5.09 2.81
CA LEU A 41 -3.53 6.25 2.04
C LEU A 41 -4.45 7.45 2.27
N GLU A 42 -3.90 8.66 2.21
CA GLU A 42 -4.71 9.86 2.12
C GLU A 42 -5.39 9.96 0.75
N ASP A 43 -6.52 10.67 0.68
CA ASP A 43 -7.32 10.81 -0.57
C ASP A 43 -6.45 11.33 -1.74
N GLU A 44 -5.50 12.22 -1.46
CA GLU A 44 -4.61 12.84 -2.44
C GLU A 44 -3.52 11.90 -3.00
N GLU A 45 -3.16 10.85 -2.28
CA GLU A 45 -2.08 9.92 -2.65
C GLU A 45 -2.57 8.75 -3.52
N ILE A 46 -3.87 8.46 -3.51
CA ILE A 46 -4.43 7.22 -4.09
C ILE A 46 -4.10 7.05 -5.57
N GLU A 47 -4.28 8.11 -6.35
CA GLU A 47 -4.17 8.01 -7.80
C GLU A 47 -2.71 7.85 -8.25
N GLU A 48 -1.79 8.56 -7.60
CA GLU A 48 -0.36 8.42 -7.84
C GLU A 48 0.14 7.04 -7.39
N PHE A 49 -0.29 6.59 -6.20
CA PHE A 49 0.03 5.27 -5.70
C PHE A 49 -0.40 4.16 -6.66
N LYS A 50 -1.66 4.19 -7.12
CA LYS A 50 -2.19 3.21 -8.08
C LYS A 50 -1.35 3.14 -9.35
N LYS A 51 -1.00 4.30 -9.93
CA LYS A 51 -0.16 4.38 -11.13
C LYS A 51 1.22 3.78 -10.87
N ALA A 52 1.85 4.10 -9.74
CA ALA A 52 3.16 3.55 -9.39
C ALA A 52 3.13 2.02 -9.22
N ILE A 53 2.12 1.48 -8.52
CA ILE A 53 1.94 0.03 -8.35
C ILE A 53 1.76 -0.66 -9.70
N LEU A 54 0.91 -0.13 -10.57
CA LEU A 54 0.70 -0.69 -11.91
C LEU A 54 1.97 -0.61 -12.74
N ASN A 55 2.75 0.47 -12.66
CA ASN A 55 4.02 0.60 -13.36
C ASN A 55 5.05 -0.43 -12.87
N ILE A 56 5.19 -0.62 -11.55
CA ILE A 56 6.14 -1.58 -10.96
C ILE A 56 5.79 -3.01 -11.36
N THR A 57 4.49 -3.33 -11.38
CA THR A 57 3.97 -4.68 -11.63
C THR A 57 3.63 -4.94 -13.10
N ALA A 58 4.03 -4.04 -14.02
CA ALA A 58 3.66 -4.12 -15.44
C ALA A 58 2.15 -4.35 -15.67
N GLY A 59 1.33 -3.74 -14.82
CA GLY A 59 -0.14 -3.81 -14.85
C GLY A 59 -0.76 -5.07 -14.26
N SER A 60 0.04 -5.98 -13.69
CA SER A 60 -0.46 -7.28 -13.19
C SER A 60 -1.00 -7.25 -11.76
N ALA A 61 -0.75 -6.18 -10.99
CA ALA A 61 -1.28 -6.05 -9.64
C ALA A 61 -2.80 -5.88 -9.63
N GLU A 62 -3.45 -6.58 -8.70
CA GLU A 62 -4.83 -6.29 -8.34
C GLU A 62 -4.85 -5.22 -7.24
N ILE A 63 -5.66 -4.17 -7.42
CA ILE A 63 -5.80 -3.08 -6.44
C ILE A 63 -7.27 -2.97 -6.03
N LYS A 64 -7.54 -3.11 -4.74
CA LYS A 64 -8.89 -3.02 -4.15
C LYS A 64 -8.97 -1.86 -3.17
N LEU A 65 -9.97 -1.00 -3.34
CA LEU A 65 -10.36 -0.01 -2.34
C LEU A 65 -11.40 -0.65 -1.41
N ILE A 66 -11.02 -0.85 -0.15
CA ILE A 66 -11.86 -1.53 0.85
C ILE A 66 -12.85 -0.56 1.48
N GLY A 67 -12.44 0.69 1.70
CA GLY A 67 -13.31 1.72 2.26
C GLY A 67 -12.52 2.83 2.94
N LYS A 68 -13.21 3.60 3.79
CA LYS A 68 -12.58 4.64 4.63
C LYS A 68 -12.42 4.15 6.06
N GLU A 69 -11.28 4.45 6.65
CA GLU A 69 -10.95 4.16 8.03
C GLU A 69 -10.52 5.43 8.76
N TYR A 70 -10.97 5.56 10.01
CA TYR A 70 -10.57 6.62 10.93
C TYR A 70 -9.42 6.10 11.78
N VAL A 71 -8.30 6.82 11.76
CA VAL A 71 -7.09 6.47 12.50
C VAL A 71 -6.75 7.64 13.41
N PHE A 72 -6.49 7.35 14.68
CA PHE A 72 -5.94 8.34 15.61
C PHE A 72 -4.43 8.34 15.43
N VAL A 73 -3.90 9.40 14.84
CA VAL A 73 -2.45 9.59 14.72
C VAL A 73 -1.98 10.31 15.97
N GLU A 74 -1.32 9.59 16.88
CA GLU A 74 -0.59 10.24 17.97
C GLU A 74 0.71 10.80 17.40
N GLU A 75 0.74 12.10 17.11
CA GLU A 75 1.99 12.80 16.85
C GLU A 75 2.81 12.81 18.13
N ARG A 76 3.85 11.98 18.21
CA ARG A 76 4.86 12.13 19.25
C ARG A 76 5.74 13.32 18.86
N GLU A 77 5.49 14.48 19.48
CA GLU A 77 6.49 15.55 19.54
C GLU A 77 7.73 14.97 20.21
N ASN A 78 8.79 14.75 19.44
CA ASN A 78 10.11 14.49 20.01
C ASN A 78 10.57 15.81 20.67
N GLY A 79 10.46 15.87 21.99
CA GLY A 79 11.01 16.94 22.83
C GLY A 79 12.53 16.94 22.87
#